data_AF-A0A538SLU3-F1
#
_entry.id   AF-A0A538SLU3-F1
#
_cell.length_a   1.000
_cell.length_b   1.000
_cell.length_c   1.000
_cell.angle_alpha   90.00
_cell.angle_beta   90.00
_cell.angle_gamma   90.00
#
_symmetry.space_group_name_H-M   'P 1'
#
loop_
_entity.id
_entity.type
_entity.pdbx_description
1 polymer ?
#
loop_
_entity_poly.entity_id
_entity_poly.type
_entity_poly.pdbx_seq_one_letter_code
_entity_poly.pdbx_strand_id
1 'polypeptide(L)' 'MPADALFWHRLQFAFTIVYHYLFPQLTMGLALLIVVMKSLALARRDPAWNDAARFWIRIFGI' A
#
# COMPACT_ATOMS: atom_id res chain seq x y z
N MET A 1 7.52 -37.91 -13.71
CA MET A 1 8.03 -36.72 -13.01
C MET A 1 6.87 -35.80 -12.61
N PRO A 2 6.14 -36.07 -11.51
CA PRO A 2 5.10 -35.18 -10.98
C PRO A 2 5.66 -34.07 -10.05
N ALA A 3 6.91 -34.18 -9.62
CA ALA A 3 7.56 -33.23 -8.72
C ALA A 3 7.71 -31.83 -9.35
N ASP A 4 7.94 -31.76 -10.66
CA ASP A 4 8.11 -30.49 -11.39
C ASP A 4 6.81 -29.68 -11.42
N ALA A 5 5.68 -30.34 -11.74
CA ALA A 5 4.38 -29.69 -11.81
C ALA A 5 3.95 -29.09 -10.45
N LEU A 6 4.16 -29.82 -9.35
CA LEU A 6 3.85 -29.32 -8.01
C LEU A 6 4.68 -28.10 -7.62
N PHE A 7 5.97 -28.10 -7.97
CA PHE A 7 6.84 -26.94 -7.72
C PHE A 7 6.36 -25.71 -8.49
N TRP A 8 6.07 -25.84 -9.78
CA TRP A 8 5.59 -24.74 -10.61
C TRP A 8 4.25 -24.16 -10.12
N HIS A 9 3.31 -25.01 -9.70
CA HIS A 9 2.05 -24.55 -9.11
C HIS A 9 2.25 -23.78 -7.80
N ARG A 10 3.18 -24.22 -6.94
CA ARG A 10 3.51 -23.49 -5.70
C ARG A 10 4.14 -22.15 -5.99
N LEU A 11 5.05 -22.08 -6.96
CA LEU A 11 5.69 -20.83 -7.35
C LEU A 11 4.68 -19.84 -7.93
N GLN A 12 3.79 -20.32 -8.82
CA GLN A 12 2.70 -19.50 -9.36
C GLN A 12 1.79 -18.97 -8.25
N PHE A 13 1.35 -19.84 -7.34
CA PHE A 13 0.50 -19.44 -6.23
C PHE A 13 1.19 -18.41 -5.31
N ALA A 14 2.46 -18.66 -4.95
CA ALA A 14 3.25 -17.75 -4.13
C ALA A 14 3.41 -16.38 -4.80
N PHE A 15 3.68 -16.36 -6.11
CA PHE A 15 3.75 -15.13 -6.88
C PHE A 15 2.42 -14.36 -6.81
N THR A 16 1.30 -15.03 -7.13
CA THR A 16 -0.03 -14.39 -7.13
C THR A 16 -0.40 -13.84 -5.75
N ILE A 17 -0.24 -14.62 -4.69
CA ILE A 17 -0.67 -14.20 -3.34
C ILE A 17 0.18 -13.04 -2.82
N VAL A 18 1.47 -12.97 -3.16
CA VAL A 18 2.33 -11.83 -2.79
C VAL A 18 1.77 -10.53 -3.35
N TYR A 19 1.46 -10.47 -4.64
CA TYR A 19 0.87 -9.25 -5.23
C TYR A 19 -0.55 -8.99 -4.73
N HIS A 20 -1.31 -10.04 -4.44
CA HIS A 20 -2.67 -9.91 -3.93
C HIS A 20 -2.73 -9.30 -2.52
N TYR A 21 -1.70 -9.51 -1.69
CA TYR A 21 -1.64 -8.93 -0.34
C TYR A 21 -0.79 -7.66 -0.25
N LEU A 22 0.25 -7.52 -1.08
CA LEU A 22 1.17 -6.38 -1.02
C LEU A 22 0.45 -5.05 -1.26
N PHE A 23 -0.34 -4.95 -2.32
CA PHE A 23 -1.02 -3.68 -2.66
C PHE A 23 -2.16 -3.34 -1.69
N PRO A 24 -3.09 -4.24 -1.33
CA PRO A 24 -4.16 -3.90 -0.40
C PRO A 24 -3.66 -3.53 0.99
N GLN A 25 -2.61 -4.19 1.48
CA GLN A 25 -2.05 -3.87 2.80
C GLN A 25 -1.34 -2.51 2.79
N LEU A 26 -0.60 -2.21 1.71
CA LEU A 26 0.04 -0.91 1.52
C LEU A 26 -0.99 0.22 1.44
N THR A 27 -2.06 0.04 0.66
CA THR A 27 -3.11 1.06 0.51
C THR A 27 -3.89 1.24 1.80
N MET A 28 -4.28 0.17 2.52
CA MET A 28 -4.94 0.29 3.82
C MET A 28 -4.10 1.09 4.83
N GLY A 29 -2.79 0.83 4.92
CA GLY A 29 -1.89 1.57 5.80
C GLY A 29 -1.71 3.04 5.37
N LEU A 30 -1.50 3.26 4.07
CA LEU A 30 -1.27 4.60 3.52
C LEU A 30 -2.51 5.50 3.63
N ALA A 31 -3.71 4.95 3.47
CA ALA A 31 -4.96 5.68 3.66
C ALA A 31 -5.06 6.26 5.08
N LEU A 32 -4.76 5.46 6.11
CA LEU A 32 -4.77 5.92 7.50
C LEU A 32 -3.70 7.00 7.75
N LEU A 33 -2.49 6.82 7.20
CA LEU A 33 -1.42 7.81 7.31
C LEU A 33 -1.83 9.16 6.70
N ILE A 34 -2.43 9.15 5.50
CA ILE A 34 -2.93 10.35 4.82
C ILE A 34 -3.98 11.05 5.69
N VAL A 35 -4.92 10.30 6.27
CA VAL A 35 -5.95 10.87 7.17
C VAL A 35 -5.30 11.55 8.36
N VAL A 36 -4.35 10.88 9.04
CA VAL A 36 -3.63 11.45 10.19
C VAL A 36 -2.88 12.74 9.81
N MET A 37 -2.14 12.73 8.70
CA MET A 37 -1.43 13.92 8.23
C MET A 37 -2.39 15.07 7.90
N LYS A 38 -3.53 14.77 7.26
CA LYS A 38 -4.55 15.78 6.93
C LYS A 38 -5.21 16.36 8.19
N SER A 39 -5.51 15.50 9.18
CA SER A 39 -6.05 15.91 10.47
C SER A 39 -5.06 16.81 11.22
N LEU A 40 -3.77 16.48 11.22
CA LEU A 40 -2.72 17.31 11.82
C LEU A 40 -2.56 18.66 11.11
N ALA A 41 -2.63 18.68 9.77
CA ALA A 41 -2.59 19.92 8.99
C ALA A 41 -3.73 20.87 9.38
N LEU A 42 -4.94 20.34 9.59
CA LEU A 42 -6.09 21.13 10.00
C LEU A 42 -5.99 21.61 11.45
N ALA A 43 -5.56 20.74 12.36
CA ALA A 43 -5.43 21.06 13.78
C ALA A 43 -4.33 22.08 14.06
N ARG A 44 -3.18 21.97 13.38
CA ARG A 44 -1.99 22.82 13.59
C ARG A 44 -1.92 24.03 12.66
N ARG A 45 -2.79 24.10 11.64
CA ARG A 45 -2.74 25.10 10.54
C ARG A 45 -1.37 25.17 9.85
N ASP A 46 -0.65 24.06 9.85
CA ASP A 46 0.70 23.97 9.31
C ASP A 46 0.63 23.37 7.89
N PRO A 47 1.03 24.14 6.85
CA PRO A 47 0.93 23.72 5.46
C PRO A 47 1.84 22.53 5.13
N ALA A 48 2.92 22.30 5.88
CA ALA A 48 3.86 21.20 5.61
C ALA A 48 3.18 19.82 5.68
N TRP A 49 2.26 19.63 6.64
CA TRP A 49 1.47 18.40 6.77
C TRP A 49 0.49 18.20 5.62
N ASN A 50 -0.02 19.30 5.05
CA ASN A 50 -0.94 19.25 3.91
C ASN A 50 -0.19 18.84 2.63
N ASP A 51 1.06 19.29 2.48
CA ASP A 51 1.90 18.94 1.34
C ASP A 51 2.42 17.51 1.43
N ALA A 52 2.80 17.05 2.63
CA ALA A 52 3.09 15.64 2.90
C ALA A 52 1.88 14.74 2.57
N ALA A 53 0.67 15.10 3.03
CA ALA A 53 -0.55 14.36 2.71
C ALA A 53 -0.81 14.30 1.19
N ARG A 54 -0.57 15.41 0.47
CA ARG A 54 -0.73 15.47 -1.00
C ARG A 54 0.27 14.58 -1.74
N PHE A 55 1.52 14.53 -1.28
CA PHE A 55 2.54 13.64 -1.82
C PHE A 55 2.11 12.18 -1.70
N TRP A 56 1.66 11.77 -0.51
CA TRP A 56 1.19 10.41 -0.27
C TRP A 56 -0.11 10.07 -1.00
N ILE A 57 -1.04 11.02 -1.18
CA ILE A 57 -2.24 10.82 -2.00
C ILE A 57 -1.88 10.49 -3.45
N ARG A 58 -0.84 11.12 -4.03
CA ARG A 58 -0.40 10.80 -5.39
C ARG A 58 0.11 9.36 -5.49
N ILE A 59 0.85 8.89 -4.50
CA ILE A 59 1.33 7.50 -4.43
C ILE A 59 0.17 6.53 -4.22
N PHE A 60 -0.81 6.90 -3.40
CA PHE A 60 -2.00 6.09 -3.13
C PHE A 60 -2.90 5.88 -4.36
N GLY A 61 -2.90 6.83 -5.30
CA GLY A 61 -3.71 6.77 -6.52
C GLY A 61 -3.06 6.08 -7.72
N ILE A 62 -1.83 5.57 -7.57
CA ILE A 62 -1.12 4.75 -8.57
C ILE A 62 -1.46 3.27 -8.32
#